data_AF-A0A7K4HQI8-F1
#
_entry.id   AF-A0A7K4HQI8-F1
#
_cell.length_a   1.000
_cell.length_b   1.000
_cell.length_c   1.000
_cell.angle_alpha   90.00
_cell.angle_beta   90.00
_cell.angle_gamma   90.00
#
_symmetry.space_group_name_H-M   'P 1'
#
loop_
_entity.id
_entity.type
_entity.pdbx_description
1 polymer ?
#
loop_
_entity_poly.entity_id
_entity_poly.type
_entity_poly.pdbx_seq_one_letter_code
_entity_poly.pdbx_strand_id
1 'polypeptide(L)'
;MDDVDSEALADAAYGIFEILLNKGLLARGSPLFARVEGGIDFEEDFRAIFAAFEQDYLPLAAALLARFGSQDVIYDMLKRGEGVAPSRTTQMYWIVEDNPSAGEVDVTGEQVGKWLIFSEAADVEALWQKVRDATVAGELGISSKVSTARPNPDSRDDRKVIYVYTKDWSDEADVMRVRERLRALGVTGRIGYKRNIETFAGEYAVRGKKVTYYSV
;
A
#
# COMPACT_ATOMS: atom_id res chain seq x y z
N MET A 1 -30.41 -9.83 -0.22
CA MET A 1 -29.19 -9.70 0.60
C MET A 1 -28.01 -10.12 -0.26
N ASP A 2 -27.95 -9.63 -1.53
CA ASP A 2 -27.40 -10.45 -2.61
C ASP A 2 -26.30 -9.75 -3.45
N ASP A 3 -26.33 -8.42 -3.62
CA ASP A 3 -25.29 -7.72 -4.42
C ASP A 3 -24.20 -7.06 -3.56
N VAL A 4 -24.58 -6.46 -2.42
CA VAL A 4 -23.64 -5.74 -1.52
C VAL A 4 -22.63 -6.71 -0.88
N ASP A 5 -23.09 -7.91 -0.49
CA ASP A 5 -22.21 -8.94 0.08
C ASP A 5 -21.26 -9.52 -0.98
N SER A 6 -21.70 -9.58 -2.25
CA SER A 6 -20.88 -10.03 -3.38
C SER A 6 -19.79 -9.01 -3.73
N GLU A 7 -20.12 -7.72 -3.75
CA GLU A 7 -19.16 -6.65 -4.01
C GLU A 7 -18.10 -6.55 -2.90
N ALA A 8 -18.52 -6.62 -1.63
CA ALA A 8 -17.62 -6.63 -0.49
C ALA A 8 -16.70 -7.86 -0.49
N LEU A 9 -17.22 -9.03 -0.87
CA LEU A 9 -16.41 -10.24 -1.02
C LEU A 9 -15.38 -10.10 -2.14
N ALA A 10 -15.76 -9.54 -3.29
CA ALA A 10 -14.85 -9.34 -4.41
C ALA A 10 -13.76 -8.30 -4.09
N ASP A 11 -14.09 -7.24 -3.35
CA ASP A 11 -13.12 -6.26 -2.84
C ASP A 11 -12.11 -6.92 -1.90
N ALA A 12 -12.59 -7.72 -0.94
CA ALA A 12 -11.72 -8.47 -0.04
C ALA A 12 -10.86 -9.49 -0.80
N ALA A 13 -11.44 -10.20 -1.77
CA ALA A 13 -10.73 -11.15 -2.62
C ALA A 13 -9.61 -10.46 -3.40
N TYR A 14 -9.85 -9.26 -3.95
CA TYR A 14 -8.85 -8.54 -4.72
C TYR A 14 -7.68 -8.10 -3.83
N GLY A 15 -7.98 -7.56 -2.64
CA GLY A 15 -6.94 -7.18 -1.68
C GLY A 15 -6.09 -8.37 -1.23
N ILE A 16 -6.69 -9.52 -0.95
CA ILE A 16 -5.96 -10.74 -0.57
C ILE A 16 -5.11 -11.24 -1.73
N PHE A 17 -5.68 -11.31 -2.94
CA PHE A 17 -4.95 -11.75 -4.13
C PHE A 17 -3.76 -10.85 -4.43
N GLU A 18 -3.89 -9.54 -4.32
CA GLU A 18 -2.80 -8.59 -4.59
C GLU A 18 -1.62 -8.77 -3.62
N ILE A 19 -1.90 -9.01 -2.33
CA ILE A 19 -0.86 -9.31 -1.34
C ILE A 19 -0.10 -10.58 -1.72
N LEU A 20 -0.82 -11.63 -2.12
CA LEU A 20 -0.23 -12.90 -2.54
C LEU A 20 0.54 -12.75 -3.84
N LEU A 21 0.05 -11.95 -4.78
CA LEU A 21 0.72 -11.62 -6.03
C LEU A 21 2.06 -10.93 -5.78
N ASN A 22 2.09 -9.86 -4.99
CA ASN A 22 3.34 -9.14 -4.70
C ASN A 22 4.37 -10.03 -4.02
N LYS A 23 3.96 -10.79 -2.99
CA LYS A 23 4.85 -11.74 -2.31
C LYS A 23 5.35 -12.82 -3.28
N GLY A 24 4.46 -13.35 -4.10
CA GLY A 24 4.76 -14.40 -5.08
C GLY A 24 5.73 -13.92 -6.17
N LEU A 25 5.57 -12.70 -6.69
CA LEU A 25 6.44 -12.11 -7.71
C LEU A 25 7.80 -11.75 -7.13
N LEU A 26 7.84 -11.17 -5.92
CA LEU A 26 9.07 -10.86 -5.22
C LEU A 26 9.91 -12.12 -4.95
N ALA A 27 9.28 -13.21 -4.50
CA ALA A 27 9.93 -14.51 -4.33
C ALA A 27 10.49 -15.09 -5.65
N ARG A 28 9.98 -14.62 -6.80
CA ARG A 28 10.42 -14.97 -8.16
C ARG A 28 11.37 -13.95 -8.78
N GLY A 29 11.94 -13.06 -7.96
CA GLY A 29 13.09 -12.23 -8.32
C GLY A 29 12.83 -10.73 -8.39
N SER A 30 11.59 -10.28 -8.60
CA SER A 30 11.28 -8.84 -8.62
C SER A 30 9.81 -8.55 -8.30
N PRO A 31 9.52 -7.46 -7.58
CA PRO A 31 8.16 -7.07 -7.21
C PRO A 31 7.32 -6.64 -8.42
N LEU A 32 6.00 -6.53 -8.22
CA LEU A 32 5.05 -6.17 -9.28
C LEU A 32 5.42 -4.86 -9.97
N PHE A 33 5.71 -3.79 -9.20
CA PHE A 33 6.01 -2.49 -9.77
C PHE A 33 7.20 -2.52 -10.73
N ALA A 34 8.27 -3.24 -10.36
CA ALA A 34 9.49 -3.31 -11.16
C ALA A 34 9.23 -4.01 -12.50
N ARG A 35 8.34 -5.02 -12.51
CA ARG A 35 7.95 -5.73 -13.73
C ARG A 35 7.08 -4.84 -14.63
N VAL A 36 6.07 -4.19 -14.06
CA VAL A 36 5.16 -3.31 -14.80
C VAL A 36 5.89 -2.09 -15.37
N GLU A 37 6.68 -1.39 -14.57
CA GLU A 37 7.43 -0.20 -15.01
C GLU A 37 8.58 -0.56 -15.96
N GLY A 38 9.16 -1.75 -15.81
CA GLY A 38 10.19 -2.29 -16.70
C GLY A 38 9.66 -2.87 -18.01
N GLY A 39 8.33 -2.98 -18.19
CA GLY A 39 7.72 -3.65 -19.34
C GLY A 39 8.07 -5.14 -19.43
N ILE A 40 8.37 -5.77 -18.30
CA ILE A 40 8.72 -7.19 -18.20
C ILE A 40 7.42 -7.99 -18.17
N ASP A 41 7.29 -8.95 -19.08
CA ASP A 41 6.18 -9.91 -19.05
C ASP A 41 6.29 -10.82 -17.81
N PHE A 42 5.15 -11.05 -17.17
CA PHE A 42 5.02 -11.87 -15.96
C PHE A 42 3.75 -12.71 -15.98
N GLU A 43 3.20 -12.98 -17.18
CA GLU A 43 1.97 -13.76 -17.34
C GLU A 43 2.10 -15.17 -16.76
N GLU A 44 3.22 -15.86 -17.00
CA GLU A 44 3.46 -17.20 -16.46
C GLU A 44 3.46 -17.20 -14.92
N ASP A 45 4.20 -16.27 -14.32
CA ASP A 45 4.25 -16.10 -12.86
C ASP A 45 2.87 -15.75 -12.29
N PHE A 46 2.14 -14.84 -12.95
CA PHE A 46 0.78 -14.46 -12.58
C PHE A 46 -0.17 -15.65 -12.60
N ARG A 47 -0.18 -16.44 -13.69
CA ARG A 47 -1.05 -17.63 -13.83
C ARG A 47 -0.74 -18.68 -12.77
N ALA A 48 0.54 -18.90 -12.47
CA ALA A 48 0.95 -19.82 -11.42
C ALA A 48 0.47 -19.36 -10.03
N ILE A 49 0.56 -18.05 -9.72
CA ILE A 49 0.09 -17.49 -8.45
C ILE A 49 -1.44 -17.51 -8.37
N PHE A 50 -2.15 -17.18 -9.46
CA PHE A 50 -3.61 -17.23 -9.50
C PHE A 50 -4.13 -18.66 -9.33
N ALA A 51 -3.50 -19.65 -9.96
CA ALA A 51 -3.87 -21.06 -9.78
C ALA A 51 -3.71 -21.53 -8.33
N ALA A 52 -2.62 -21.12 -7.66
CA ALA A 52 -2.46 -21.39 -6.23
C ALA A 52 -3.53 -20.69 -5.37
N PHE A 53 -3.85 -19.43 -5.70
CA PHE A 53 -4.92 -18.69 -5.03
C PHE A 53 -6.30 -19.35 -5.21
N GLU A 54 -6.60 -19.86 -6.40
CA GLU A 54 -7.85 -20.58 -6.68
C GLU A 54 -7.94 -21.89 -5.90
N GLN A 55 -6.82 -22.62 -5.77
CA GLN A 55 -6.75 -23.84 -4.98
C GLN A 55 -6.99 -23.57 -3.49
N ASP A 56 -6.35 -22.54 -2.93
CA ASP A 56 -6.38 -22.26 -1.49
C ASP A 56 -7.62 -21.46 -1.07
N TYR A 57 -8.18 -20.65 -1.98
CA TYR A 57 -9.25 -19.69 -1.71
C TYR A 57 -10.34 -19.70 -2.79
N LEU A 58 -10.84 -20.89 -3.14
CA LEU A 58 -11.82 -21.09 -4.21
C LEU A 58 -13.00 -20.08 -4.21
N PRO A 59 -13.66 -19.76 -3.09
CA PRO A 59 -14.74 -18.76 -3.09
C PRO A 59 -14.28 -17.35 -3.47
N LEU A 60 -13.06 -16.96 -3.07
CA LEU A 60 -12.50 -15.64 -3.38
C LEU A 60 -12.08 -15.57 -4.85
N ALA A 61 -11.46 -16.62 -5.37
CA ALA A 61 -11.12 -16.70 -6.80
C ALA A 61 -12.38 -16.66 -7.68
N ALA A 62 -13.44 -17.39 -7.29
CA ALA A 62 -14.73 -17.33 -7.97
C ALA A 62 -15.33 -15.91 -7.97
N ALA A 63 -15.24 -15.18 -6.85
CA ALA A 63 -15.70 -13.79 -6.76
C ALA A 63 -14.91 -12.85 -7.69
N LEU A 64 -13.59 -13.03 -7.80
CA LEU A 64 -12.77 -12.28 -8.77
C LEU A 64 -13.19 -12.57 -10.21
N LEU A 65 -13.35 -13.85 -10.57
CA LEU A 65 -13.74 -14.22 -11.92
C LEU A 65 -15.16 -13.75 -12.26
N ALA A 66 -16.08 -13.76 -11.30
CA ALA A 66 -17.43 -13.20 -11.47
C ALA A 66 -17.39 -11.68 -11.72
N ARG A 67 -16.51 -10.95 -11.02
CA ARG A 67 -16.37 -9.49 -11.16
C ARG A 67 -15.67 -9.07 -12.45
N PHE A 68 -14.57 -9.73 -12.80
CA PHE A 68 -13.69 -9.31 -13.89
C PHE A 68 -13.86 -10.13 -15.18
N GLY A 69 -14.62 -11.23 -15.14
CA GLY A 69 -14.89 -12.12 -16.26
C GLY A 69 -13.77 -13.14 -16.52
N SER A 70 -12.50 -12.76 -16.42
CA SER A 70 -11.37 -13.68 -16.55
C SER A 70 -10.11 -13.18 -15.84
N GLN A 71 -9.18 -14.10 -15.58
CA GLN A 71 -7.85 -13.75 -15.08
C GLN A 71 -7.04 -12.90 -16.08
N ASP A 72 -7.33 -13.00 -17.39
CA ASP A 72 -6.65 -12.20 -18.42
C ASP A 72 -7.00 -10.71 -18.29
N VAL A 73 -8.25 -10.40 -17.92
CA VAL A 73 -8.67 -9.01 -17.64
C VAL A 73 -7.92 -8.46 -16.43
N ILE A 74 -7.79 -9.24 -15.36
CA ILE A 74 -7.03 -8.86 -14.16
C ILE A 74 -5.56 -8.62 -14.52
N TYR A 75 -4.95 -9.52 -15.28
CA TYR A 75 -3.57 -9.40 -15.75
C TYR A 75 -3.36 -8.13 -16.60
N ASP A 76 -4.28 -7.84 -17.51
CA ASP A 76 -4.27 -6.63 -18.33
C ASP A 76 -4.39 -5.34 -17.50
N MET A 77 -5.20 -5.34 -16.44
CA MET A 77 -5.30 -4.22 -15.51
C MET A 77 -3.98 -3.98 -14.78
N LEU A 78 -3.35 -5.05 -14.26
CA LEU A 78 -2.05 -4.99 -13.59
C LEU A 78 -0.96 -4.43 -14.51
N LYS A 79 -0.87 -4.93 -15.76
CA LYS A 79 0.05 -4.38 -16.78
C LYS A 79 -0.16 -2.89 -17.06
N ARG A 80 -1.40 -2.39 -16.95
CA ARG A 80 -1.72 -0.98 -17.15
C ARG A 80 -1.43 -0.11 -15.92
N GLY A 81 -1.04 -0.71 -14.79
CA GLY A 81 -0.61 -0.01 -13.59
C GLY A 81 -1.57 -0.10 -12.40
N GLU A 82 -2.61 -0.93 -12.46
CA GLU A 82 -3.41 -1.26 -11.28
C GLU A 82 -2.52 -1.93 -10.22
N GLY A 83 -2.58 -1.48 -8.97
CA GLY A 83 -1.71 -1.93 -7.88
C GLY A 83 -0.31 -1.30 -7.89
N VAL A 84 0.06 -0.52 -8.91
CA VAL A 84 1.40 0.09 -9.03
C VAL A 84 1.35 1.61 -9.02
N ALA A 85 0.48 2.19 -9.85
CA ALA A 85 0.32 3.61 -10.01
C ALA A 85 -0.88 4.10 -9.20
N PRO A 86 -0.70 5.03 -8.23
CA PRO A 86 -1.81 5.52 -7.42
C PRO A 86 -2.95 6.12 -8.26
N SER A 87 -2.61 6.78 -9.37
CA SER A 87 -3.56 7.41 -10.28
C SER A 87 -4.39 6.40 -11.11
N ARG A 88 -3.89 5.17 -11.28
CA ARG A 88 -4.52 4.11 -12.09
C ARG A 88 -5.15 3.01 -11.26
N THR A 89 -4.82 2.95 -9.97
CA THR A 89 -5.34 1.94 -9.04
C THR A 89 -6.73 2.33 -8.57
N THR A 90 -7.71 1.49 -8.86
CA THR A 90 -9.14 1.73 -8.60
C THR A 90 -9.80 0.59 -7.82
N GLN A 91 -9.17 -0.59 -7.77
CA GLN A 91 -9.73 -1.75 -7.08
C GLN A 91 -9.40 -1.76 -5.59
N MET A 92 -8.40 -1.01 -5.14
CA MET A 92 -8.01 -0.92 -3.72
C MET A 92 -7.85 0.53 -3.29
N TYR A 93 -8.06 0.81 -2.01
CA TYR A 93 -7.82 2.14 -1.42
C TYR A 93 -6.35 2.46 -1.17
N TRP A 94 -5.52 1.41 -1.07
CA TRP A 94 -4.12 1.52 -0.72
C TRP A 94 -3.28 0.64 -1.65
N ILE A 95 -2.17 1.16 -2.13
CA ILE A 95 -1.05 0.35 -2.60
C ILE A 95 -0.08 0.23 -1.42
N VAL A 96 0.43 -0.97 -1.16
CA VAL A 96 1.36 -1.25 -0.07
C VAL A 96 2.66 -1.79 -0.66
N GLU A 97 3.79 -1.33 -0.15
CA GLU A 97 5.09 -1.90 -0.47
C GLU A 97 5.88 -2.08 0.83
N ASP A 98 6.29 -3.33 1.07
CA ASP A 98 7.04 -3.71 2.26
C ASP A 98 8.53 -3.63 2.00
N ASN A 99 9.31 -3.38 3.05
CA ASN A 99 10.76 -3.54 2.99
C ASN A 99 11.09 -5.04 3.06
N PRO A 100 11.62 -5.68 2.00
CA PRO A 100 11.88 -7.12 2.00
C PRO A 100 12.89 -7.56 3.06
N SER A 101 13.74 -6.64 3.53
CA SER A 101 14.76 -6.90 4.55
C SER A 101 14.24 -6.72 5.98
N ALA A 102 13.00 -6.23 6.17
CA ALA A 102 12.41 -6.02 7.49
C ALA A 102 11.92 -7.33 8.15
N GLY A 103 11.90 -8.43 7.41
CA GLY A 103 11.32 -9.71 7.85
C GLY A 103 9.80 -9.67 7.79
N GLU A 104 9.14 -10.33 8.75
CA GLU A 104 7.67 -10.28 8.85
C GLU A 104 7.22 -8.87 9.25
N VAL A 105 6.42 -8.25 8.39
CA VAL A 105 5.89 -6.91 8.59
C VAL A 105 4.49 -6.99 9.20
N ASP A 106 4.36 -6.55 10.45
CA ASP A 106 3.06 -6.27 11.08
C ASP A 106 2.95 -4.76 11.36
N VAL A 107 2.29 -4.04 10.44
CA VAL A 107 2.02 -2.60 10.60
C VAL A 107 0.90 -2.28 11.58
N THR A 108 0.31 -3.28 12.25
CA THR A 108 -0.77 -3.11 13.22
C THR A 108 -0.28 -3.13 14.66
N GLY A 109 0.97 -3.54 14.92
CA GLY A 109 1.54 -3.58 16.28
C GLY A 109 1.52 -2.22 16.99
N GLU A 110 1.34 -2.23 18.31
CA GLU A 110 1.25 -1.01 19.15
C GLU A 110 2.54 -0.17 19.16
N GLN A 111 3.69 -0.84 19.00
CA GLN A 111 5.02 -0.22 18.92
C GLN A 111 5.29 0.43 17.56
N VAL A 112 4.52 0.09 16.53
CA VAL A 112 4.68 0.70 15.21
C VAL A 112 4.17 2.15 15.23
N GLY A 113 4.84 3.01 14.48
CA GLY A 113 4.31 4.32 14.15
C GLY A 113 4.50 4.64 12.68
N LYS A 114 3.97 5.78 12.24
CA LYS A 114 4.01 6.16 10.83
C LYS A 114 4.17 7.66 10.64
N TRP A 115 4.99 8.04 9.67
CA TRP A 115 4.98 9.37 9.07
C TRP A 115 3.79 9.51 8.13
N LEU A 116 3.09 10.64 8.18
CA LEU A 116 1.99 10.99 7.28
C LEU A 116 2.45 12.12 6.33
N ILE A 117 2.40 11.84 5.04
CA ILE A 117 2.81 12.76 3.98
C ILE A 117 1.58 13.00 3.10
N PHE A 118 1.12 14.26 3.04
CA PHE A 118 0.03 14.65 2.16
C PHE A 118 0.58 15.28 0.88
N SER A 119 0.06 14.86 -0.26
CA SER A 119 0.45 15.31 -1.59
C SER A 119 -0.78 15.64 -2.41
N GLU A 120 -0.65 16.62 -3.30
CA GLU A 120 -1.65 16.84 -4.35
C GLU A 120 -1.70 15.62 -5.29
N ALA A 121 -2.86 15.36 -5.87
CA ALA A 121 -3.09 14.20 -6.73
C ALA A 121 -2.17 14.19 -7.98
N ALA A 122 -1.78 15.37 -8.47
CA ALA A 122 -0.87 15.50 -9.62
C ALA A 122 0.58 15.07 -9.28
N ASP A 123 1.00 15.23 -8.02
CA ASP A 123 2.39 15.00 -7.59
C ASP A 123 2.59 13.65 -6.90
N VAL A 124 1.49 13.01 -6.45
CA VAL A 124 1.55 11.79 -5.62
C VAL A 124 2.29 10.65 -6.30
N GLU A 125 2.17 10.50 -7.61
CA GLU A 125 2.73 9.36 -8.34
C GLU A 125 4.26 9.41 -8.32
N ALA A 126 4.83 10.57 -8.68
CA ALA A 126 6.28 10.78 -8.65
C ALA A 126 6.85 10.70 -7.23
N LEU A 127 6.11 11.19 -6.23
CA LEU A 127 6.51 11.06 -4.83
C LEU A 127 6.43 9.61 -4.34
N TRP A 128 5.37 8.89 -4.71
CA TRP A 128 5.17 7.49 -4.34
C TRP A 128 6.29 6.61 -4.88
N GLN A 129 6.67 6.75 -6.15
CA GLN A 129 7.78 5.98 -6.73
C GLN A 129 9.05 6.12 -5.90
N LYS A 130 9.43 7.35 -5.53
CA LYS A 130 10.61 7.61 -4.69
C LYS A 130 10.50 6.95 -3.30
N VAL A 131 9.33 7.04 -2.67
CA VAL A 131 9.10 6.48 -1.33
C VAL A 131 9.08 4.94 -1.38
N ARG A 132 8.37 4.37 -2.35
CA ARG A 132 8.29 2.92 -2.61
C ARG A 132 9.68 2.34 -2.85
N ASP A 133 10.43 2.91 -3.78
CA ASP A 133 11.77 2.42 -4.14
C ASP A 133 12.73 2.49 -2.95
N ALA A 134 12.70 3.59 -2.18
CA ALA A 134 13.49 3.72 -0.95
C ALA A 134 13.04 2.78 0.18
N THR A 135 11.76 2.38 0.19
CA THR A 135 11.23 1.37 1.14
C THR A 135 11.79 0.00 0.82
N VAL A 136 11.74 -0.41 -0.45
CA VAL A 136 12.26 -1.70 -0.92
C VAL A 136 13.77 -1.78 -0.78
N ALA A 137 14.48 -0.67 -0.97
CA ALA A 137 15.92 -0.58 -0.75
C ALA A 137 16.32 -0.60 0.76
N GLY A 138 15.35 -0.65 1.68
CA GLY A 138 15.60 -0.65 3.12
C GLY A 138 16.09 0.68 3.67
N GLU A 139 15.94 1.76 2.91
CA GLU A 139 16.40 3.10 3.30
C GLU A 139 15.36 3.86 4.12
N LEU A 140 14.10 3.45 4.07
CA LEU A 140 13.03 3.94 4.95
C LEU A 140 12.79 2.94 6.08
N GLY A 141 11.54 2.79 6.53
CA GLY A 141 11.19 1.89 7.61
C GLY A 141 10.77 0.50 7.11
N ILE A 142 9.77 -0.09 7.75
CA ILE A 142 9.36 -1.48 7.52
C ILE A 142 8.38 -1.65 6.34
N SER A 143 7.62 -0.61 6.02
CA SER A 143 6.59 -0.65 4.99
C SER A 143 6.13 0.77 4.66
N SER A 144 5.61 0.96 3.46
CA SER A 144 4.96 2.20 3.03
C SER A 144 3.64 1.90 2.33
N LYS A 145 2.68 2.81 2.42
CA LYS A 145 1.45 2.73 1.63
C LYS A 145 0.95 4.07 1.14
N VAL A 146 0.26 4.08 0.01
CA VAL A 146 -0.28 5.29 -0.61
C VAL A 146 -1.75 5.14 -0.95
N SER A 147 -2.53 6.20 -0.72
CA SER A 147 -3.93 6.24 -1.13
C SER A 147 -4.09 6.34 -2.65
N THR A 148 -5.08 5.67 -3.21
CA THR A 148 -5.23 5.50 -4.66
C THR A 148 -6.29 6.43 -5.28
N ALA A 149 -6.59 6.24 -6.56
CA ALA A 149 -7.67 6.90 -7.27
C ALA A 149 -9.06 6.36 -6.89
N ARG A 150 -9.15 5.24 -6.15
CA ARG A 150 -10.42 4.73 -5.62
C ARG A 150 -11.06 5.79 -4.68
N PRO A 151 -12.28 6.29 -4.97
CA PRO A 151 -12.94 7.28 -4.11
C PRO A 151 -13.17 6.72 -2.71
N ASN A 152 -12.61 7.39 -1.70
CA ASN A 152 -12.77 6.99 -0.30
C ASN A 152 -13.79 7.92 0.40
N PRO A 153 -14.95 7.41 0.86
CA PRO A 153 -15.96 8.22 1.54
C PRO A 153 -15.46 8.86 2.84
N ASP A 154 -14.41 8.33 3.45
CA ASP A 154 -13.80 8.87 4.67
C ASP A 154 -12.78 9.99 4.38
N SER A 155 -12.47 10.27 3.10
CA SER A 155 -11.54 11.35 2.75
C SER A 155 -12.17 12.72 2.99
N ARG A 156 -11.41 13.62 3.62
CA ARG A 156 -11.86 14.99 3.92
C ARG A 156 -11.63 15.97 2.76
N ASP A 157 -10.71 15.63 1.86
CA ASP A 157 -10.34 16.40 0.68
C ASP A 157 -9.74 15.49 -0.42
N ASP A 158 -9.35 16.09 -1.54
CA ASP A 158 -8.83 15.38 -2.72
C ASP A 158 -7.34 15.01 -2.65
N ARG A 159 -6.65 15.42 -1.57
CA ARG A 159 -5.22 15.12 -1.44
C ARG A 159 -5.02 13.63 -1.21
N LYS A 160 -3.88 13.16 -1.69
CA LYS A 160 -3.44 11.79 -1.47
C LYS A 160 -2.50 11.76 -0.28
N VAL A 161 -2.46 10.62 0.38
CA VAL A 161 -1.64 10.42 1.58
C VAL A 161 -0.74 9.21 1.42
N ILE A 162 0.52 9.38 1.81
CA ILE A 162 1.51 8.31 1.92
C ILE A 162 1.82 8.11 3.40
N TYR A 163 1.78 6.86 3.85
CA TYR A 163 2.29 6.45 5.15
C TYR A 163 3.62 5.74 4.97
N VAL A 164 4.56 6.05 5.87
CA VAL A 164 5.85 5.36 5.97
C VAL A 164 6.00 4.89 7.40
N TYR A 165 6.02 3.58 7.60
CA TYR A 165 5.99 2.93 8.90
C TYR A 165 7.38 2.68 9.44
N THR A 166 7.62 2.95 10.72
CA THR A 166 8.80 2.46 11.45
C THR A 166 8.38 1.40 12.45
N LYS A 167 9.32 0.50 12.77
CA LYS A 167 9.05 -0.68 13.62
C LYS A 167 8.74 -0.32 15.06
N ASP A 168 9.45 0.67 15.58
CA ASP A 168 9.37 1.13 16.97
C ASP A 168 9.31 2.65 16.99
N TRP A 169 8.22 3.21 17.50
CA TRP A 169 8.07 4.65 17.65
C TRP A 169 8.96 5.25 18.74
N SER A 170 9.45 4.42 19.66
CA SER A 170 10.33 4.85 20.76
C SER A 170 11.80 4.89 20.36
N ASP A 171 12.17 4.26 19.24
CA ASP A 171 13.47 4.41 18.61
C ASP A 171 13.53 5.74 17.83
N GLU A 172 13.78 6.82 18.58
CA GLU A 172 13.89 8.17 18.01
C GLU A 172 14.97 8.26 16.93
N ALA A 173 16.06 7.49 17.05
CA ALA A 173 17.14 7.50 16.08
C ALA A 173 16.66 6.96 14.72
N ASP A 174 15.96 5.82 14.69
CA ASP A 174 15.38 5.30 13.45
C ASP A 174 14.27 6.20 12.92
N VAL A 175 13.37 6.69 13.78
CA VAL A 175 12.27 7.59 13.39
C VAL A 175 12.80 8.85 12.69
N MET A 176 13.85 9.47 13.25
CA MET A 176 14.47 10.67 12.67
C MET A 176 15.33 10.33 11.44
N ARG A 177 16.01 9.19 11.40
CA ARG A 177 16.71 8.71 10.20
C ARG A 177 15.75 8.59 9.01
N VAL A 178 14.58 7.97 9.22
CA VAL A 178 13.53 7.85 8.20
C VAL A 178 13.04 9.23 7.76
N ARG A 179 12.83 10.16 8.71
CA ARG A 179 12.48 11.55 8.39
C ARG A 179 13.51 12.21 7.47
N GLU A 180 14.79 12.16 7.83
CA GLU A 180 15.84 12.80 7.03
C GLU A 180 15.93 12.18 5.63
N ARG A 181 15.73 10.85 5.52
CA ARG A 181 15.66 10.21 4.20
C ARG A 181 14.46 10.72 3.40
N LEU A 182 13.28 10.87 4.01
CA LEU A 182 12.11 11.47 3.35
C LEU A 182 12.38 12.92 2.88
N ARG A 183 13.09 13.72 3.69
CA ARG A 183 13.53 15.07 3.29
C ARG A 183 14.41 15.02 2.05
N ALA A 184 15.39 14.11 2.02
CA ALA A 184 16.28 13.92 0.87
C ALA A 184 15.55 13.44 -0.40
N LEU A 185 14.41 12.75 -0.27
CA LEU A 185 13.56 12.33 -1.39
C LEU A 185 12.64 13.44 -1.92
N GLY A 186 12.65 14.62 -1.29
CA GLY A 186 11.89 15.79 -1.73
C GLY A 186 10.62 16.08 -0.93
N VAL A 187 10.40 15.40 0.20
CA VAL A 187 9.31 15.75 1.12
C VAL A 187 9.74 17.02 1.87
N THR A 188 9.30 18.20 1.41
CA THR A 188 9.70 19.49 2.01
C THR A 188 8.64 20.09 2.93
N GLY A 189 7.37 19.72 2.77
CA GLY A 189 6.26 20.18 3.61
C GLY A 189 6.31 19.63 5.04
N ARG A 190 5.53 20.22 5.94
CA ARG A 190 5.41 19.69 7.32
C ARG A 190 4.85 18.26 7.30
N ILE A 191 5.46 17.36 8.06
CA ILE A 191 4.97 15.99 8.21
C ILE A 191 4.71 15.67 9.68
N GLY A 192 3.70 14.83 9.90
CA GLY A 192 3.30 14.38 11.23
C GLY A 192 3.67 12.92 11.45
N TYR A 193 4.11 12.58 12.65
CA TYR A 193 4.30 11.19 13.07
C TYR A 193 3.19 10.78 14.04
N LYS A 194 2.52 9.65 13.78
CA LYS A 194 1.46 9.09 14.62
C LYS A 194 1.83 7.69 15.10
N ARG A 195 1.60 7.41 16.38
CA ARG A 195 1.81 6.07 16.96
C ARG A 195 0.59 5.20 16.70
N ASN A 196 0.76 3.90 16.49
CA ASN A 196 -0.38 3.00 16.31
C ASN A 196 -1.21 2.85 17.58
N ILE A 197 -0.62 2.88 18.77
CA ILE A 197 -1.35 2.86 20.05
C ILE A 197 -2.42 3.97 20.14
N GLU A 198 -2.19 5.12 19.52
CA GLU A 198 -3.16 6.23 19.46
C GLU A 198 -4.31 5.93 18.47
N THR A 199 -4.10 5.05 17.50
CA THR A 199 -5.13 4.57 16.59
C THR A 199 -6.09 3.60 17.29
N PHE A 200 -5.58 2.71 18.16
CA PHE A 200 -6.42 1.79 18.96
C PHE A 200 -7.21 2.50 20.06
N ALA A 201 -6.67 3.58 20.62
CA ALA A 201 -7.37 4.40 21.61
C ALA A 201 -8.52 5.25 21.03
N GLY A 202 -8.84 5.11 19.73
CA GLY A 202 -9.88 5.90 19.06
C GLY A 202 -9.54 7.38 18.91
N GLU A 203 -8.27 7.76 19.06
CA GLU A 203 -7.86 9.15 18.95
C GLU A 203 -7.75 9.56 17.47
N TYR A 204 -8.86 10.11 16.97
CA TYR A 204 -8.89 10.86 15.73
C TYR A 204 -8.65 12.35 16.01
N ALA A 205 -8.00 13.03 15.06
CA ALA A 205 -7.92 14.48 15.10
C ALA A 205 -9.34 15.07 14.96
N VAL A 206 -9.91 15.47 16.09
CA VAL A 206 -11.09 16.34 16.19
C VAL A 206 -10.61 17.79 16.15
N ARG A 207 -11.43 18.72 15.65
CA ARG A 207 -11.11 20.15 15.60
C ARG A 207 -10.61 20.61 16.98
N GLY A 208 -9.33 20.98 17.09
CA GLY A 208 -8.69 21.42 18.34
C GLY A 208 -7.82 20.38 19.09
N LYS A 209 -7.86 19.08 18.74
CA LYS A 209 -6.98 18.05 19.33
C LYS A 209 -5.93 17.57 18.33
N LYS A 210 -4.66 17.77 18.65
CA LYS A 210 -3.51 17.34 17.85
C LYS A 210 -3.08 15.93 18.28
N VAL A 211 -3.23 14.94 17.40
CA VAL A 211 -2.89 13.52 17.65
C VAL A 211 -1.58 13.14 16.94
N THR A 212 -0.59 14.05 16.94
CA THR A 212 0.73 13.81 16.34
C THR A 212 1.78 13.89 17.43
N TYR A 213 2.59 12.83 17.54
CA TYR A 213 3.64 12.72 18.54
C TYR A 213 4.86 13.57 18.14
N TYR A 214 5.35 13.39 16.91
CA TYR A 214 6.29 14.33 16.27
C TYR A 214 5.58 15.20 15.24
N SER A 215 5.96 16.47 15.15
CA SER A 215 5.40 17.40 14.17
C SER A 215 6.43 18.42 13.75
N VAL A 216 7.04 18.18 12.59
CA VAL A 216 8.33 18.73 12.16
C VAL A 216 8.42 18.88 10.64
#